data_AF-A0A4U9HFF2-F1
#
_entry.id   AF-A0A4U9HFF2-F1
#
_cell.length_a   1.000
_cell.length_b   1.000
_cell.length_c   1.000
_cell.angle_alpha   90.00
_cell.angle_beta   90.00
_cell.angle_gamma   90.00
#
_symmetry.space_group_name_H-M   'P 1'
#
loop_
_entity.id
_entity.type
_entity.pdbx_description
1 polymer ?
#
loop_
_entity_poly.entity_id
_entity_poly.type
_entity_poly.pdbx_seq_one_letter_code
_entity_poly.pdbx_strand_id
1 'polypeptide(L)'
;MEHGEFATRGALLDLYPMGSDEPYRIDFFDDEIDSLRIFDVDSQRTLSEVESINLLPAHEFPTDKNAIELFRSQWREQFEVRRDAEHVYQQVSKSSWPAGIEYWQPLFFSQPLPSLFSYLPANTLLVNTGHLEKRRRALLAGCQSAL
;
A
#
# COMPACT_ATOMS: atom_id res chain seq x y z
N MET A 1 7.94 -3.32 15.35
CA MET A 1 7.43 -3.93 14.10
C MET A 1 6.13 -3.22 13.79
N GLU A 2 6.00 -2.68 12.59
CA GLU A 2 4.84 -1.92 12.12
C GLU A 2 4.16 -2.65 10.95
N HIS A 3 2.97 -2.21 10.54
CA HIS A 3 2.27 -2.80 9.39
C HIS A 3 3.13 -2.74 8.12
N GLY A 4 3.15 -3.85 7.37
CA GLY A 4 3.96 -4.01 6.16
C GLY A 4 5.39 -4.46 6.44
N GLU A 5 5.83 -4.54 7.70
CA GLU A 5 7.16 -5.05 8.05
C GLU A 5 7.17 -6.57 8.24
N PHE A 6 8.34 -7.17 7.98
CA PHE A 6 8.62 -8.56 8.30
C PHE A 6 10.07 -8.75 8.74
N ALA A 7 10.34 -9.82 9.47
CA ALA A 7 11.66 -10.21 9.93
C ALA A 7 11.84 -11.73 9.87
N THR A 8 12.98 -12.18 9.35
CA THR A 8 13.34 -13.61 9.30
C THR A 8 14.36 -13.95 10.37
N ARG A 9 14.16 -15.07 11.07
CA ARG A 9 15.04 -15.58 12.12
C ARG A 9 15.09 -17.11 12.08
N GLY A 10 16.00 -17.66 11.26
CA GLY A 10 16.11 -19.10 11.07
C GLY A 10 14.82 -19.66 10.45
N ALA A 11 14.15 -20.55 11.17
CA ALA A 11 12.87 -21.14 10.77
C ALA A 11 11.64 -20.25 11.06
N LEU A 12 11.83 -19.06 11.66
CA LEU A 12 10.73 -18.16 11.99
C LEU A 12 10.65 -16.99 11.00
N LEU A 13 9.43 -16.66 10.59
CA LEU A 13 9.08 -15.42 9.89
C LEU A 13 8.05 -14.66 10.71
N ASP A 14 8.43 -13.51 11.24
CA ASP A 14 7.51 -12.56 11.85
C ASP A 14 7.06 -11.60 10.76
N LEU A 15 5.76 -11.32 10.66
CA LEU A 15 5.24 -10.31 9.75
C LEU A 15 4.00 -9.60 10.33
N TYR A 16 3.83 -8.33 9.98
CA TYR A 16 2.62 -7.58 10.29
C TYR A 16 1.87 -7.27 9.00
N PRO A 17 0.83 -8.03 8.63
CA PRO A 17 0.07 -7.77 7.41
C PRO A 17 -0.56 -6.38 7.40
N MET A 18 -0.61 -5.75 6.22
CA MET A 18 -1.49 -4.61 6.01
C MET A 18 -2.95 -5.03 6.16
N GLY A 19 -3.73 -4.27 6.93
CA GLY A 19 -5.15 -4.55 7.17
C GLY A 19 -5.46 -5.63 8.21
N SER A 20 -4.45 -6.23 8.84
CA SER A 20 -4.63 -7.06 10.04
C SER A 20 -4.46 -6.20 11.28
N ASP A 21 -5.24 -6.42 12.33
CA ASP A 21 -5.04 -5.76 13.63
C ASP A 21 -3.86 -6.35 14.41
N GLU A 22 -3.47 -7.60 14.11
CA GLU A 22 -2.46 -8.35 14.86
C GLU A 22 -1.29 -8.80 13.96
N PRO A 23 -0.07 -8.92 14.52
CA PRO A 23 1.08 -9.51 13.83
C PRO A 23 1.12 -11.03 13.99
N TYR A 24 1.77 -11.70 13.05
CA TYR A 24 1.87 -13.16 13.02
C TYR A 24 3.31 -13.62 12.95
N ARG A 25 3.57 -14.75 13.61
CA ARG A 25 4.80 -15.54 13.51
C ARG A 25 4.47 -16.84 12.81
N ILE A 26 5.18 -17.09 11.72
CA ILE A 26 5.14 -18.33 10.95
C ILE A 26 6.35 -19.15 11.38
N ASP A 27 6.10 -20.38 11.83
CA ASP A 27 7.14 -21.38 12.07
C ASP A 27 7.20 -22.34 10.88
N PHE A 28 8.40 -22.57 10.35
CA PHE A 28 8.63 -23.43 9.20
C PHE A 28 9.28 -24.74 9.64
N PHE A 29 8.79 -25.85 9.10
CA PHE A 29 9.45 -27.14 9.15
C PHE A 29 9.83 -27.55 7.73
N ASP A 30 11.13 -27.50 7.43
CA ASP A 30 11.67 -27.64 6.07
C ASP A 30 11.10 -26.58 5.12
N ASP A 31 10.31 -26.97 4.11
CA ASP A 31 9.66 -26.10 3.14
C ASP A 31 8.16 -25.90 3.40
N GLU A 32 7.65 -26.39 4.53
CA GLU A 32 6.23 -26.30 4.92
C GLU A 32 6.01 -25.39 6.13
N ILE A 33 4.84 -24.76 6.19
CA ILE A 33 4.39 -24.01 7.37
C ILE A 33 3.94 -25.02 8.43
N ASP A 34 4.62 -25.06 9.56
CA ASP A 34 4.27 -25.91 10.71
C ASP A 34 3.19 -25.26 11.59
N SER A 35 3.35 -23.97 11.93
CA SER A 35 2.34 -23.25 12.69
C SER A 35 2.30 -21.75 12.40
N LEU A 36 1.12 -21.16 12.58
CA LEU A 36 0.86 -19.73 12.49
C LEU A 36 0.36 -19.22 13.84
N ARG A 37 1.02 -18.22 14.40
CA ARG A 37 0.70 -17.75 15.75
C ARG A 37 0.66 -16.24 15.82
N ILE A 38 -0.32 -15.70 16.53
CA ILE A 38 -0.33 -14.29 16.93
C ILE A 38 0.76 -14.11 17.99
N PHE A 39 1.47 -12.99 17.95
CA PHE A 39 2.46 -12.65 18.98
C PHE A 39 2.39 -11.18 19.37
N ASP A 40 2.88 -10.87 20.55
CA ASP A 40 2.95 -9.49 21.03
C ASP A 40 4.26 -8.82 20.58
N VAL A 41 4.17 -7.69 19.88
CA VAL A 41 5.35 -7.02 19.29
C VAL A 41 6.35 -6.54 20.34
N ASP A 42 5.87 -6.13 21.52
CA ASP A 42 6.68 -5.55 22.58
C ASP A 42 7.43 -6.61 23.38
N SER A 43 6.71 -7.64 23.85
CA SER A 43 7.26 -8.73 24.64
C SER A 43 7.86 -9.86 23.80
N GLN A 44 7.60 -9.89 22.49
CA GLN A 44 8.02 -10.93 21.54
C GLN A 44 7.47 -12.33 21.86
N ARG A 45 6.42 -12.42 22.68
CA ARG A 45 5.81 -13.68 23.13
C ARG A 45 4.62 -14.05 22.26
N THR A 46 4.53 -15.33 21.93
CA THR A 46 3.38 -15.95 21.30
C THR A 46 2.14 -15.86 22.20
N LEU A 47 0.98 -15.58 21.62
CA LEU A 47 -0.31 -15.48 22.29
C LEU A 47 -1.21 -16.68 21.97
N SER A 48 -1.65 -16.81 20.72
CA SER A 48 -2.57 -17.86 20.27
C SER A 48 -2.25 -18.35 18.86
N GLU A 49 -2.69 -19.55 18.53
CA GLU A 49 -2.50 -20.18 17.22
C GLU A 49 -3.70 -19.89 16.30
N VAL A 50 -3.45 -19.75 15.00
CA VAL A 50 -4.46 -19.49 13.97
C VAL A 50 -4.28 -20.45 12.79
N GLU A 51 -5.38 -20.76 12.09
CA GLU A 51 -5.33 -21.72 10.96
C GLU A 51 -4.87 -21.08 9.65
N SER A 52 -5.15 -19.79 9.46
CA SER A 52 -4.81 -19.07 8.24
C SER A 52 -4.68 -17.57 8.49
N ILE A 53 -3.98 -16.89 7.59
CA ILE A 53 -3.83 -15.43 7.56
C ILE A 53 -4.12 -14.92 6.15
N ASN A 54 -4.61 -13.69 6.04
CA ASN A 54 -4.73 -12.99 4.77
C ASN A 54 -3.64 -11.91 4.68
N LEU A 55 -2.83 -11.95 3.63
CA LEU A 55 -1.74 -11.02 3.42
C LEU A 55 -2.07 -10.08 2.26
N LEU A 56 -2.40 -8.84 2.58
CA LEU A 56 -2.56 -7.78 1.58
C LEU A 56 -1.19 -7.21 1.17
N PRO A 57 -1.08 -6.62 -0.03
CA PRO A 57 0.12 -5.91 -0.44
C PRO A 57 0.51 -4.78 0.53
N ALA A 58 1.80 -4.46 0.60
CA ALA A 58 2.33 -3.42 1.48
C ALA A 58 1.87 -1.99 1.10
N HIS A 59 1.50 -1.78 -0.17
CA HIS A 59 1.08 -0.48 -0.71
C HIS A 59 -0.18 -0.62 -1.57
N GLU A 60 -0.87 0.50 -1.77
CA GLU A 60 -2.04 0.60 -2.66
C GLU A 60 -1.68 0.60 -4.16
N PHE A 61 -0.43 0.36 -4.50
CA PHE A 61 0.08 0.20 -5.86
C PHE A 61 1.15 -0.88 -5.91
N PRO A 62 1.33 -1.56 -7.06
CA PRO A 62 2.35 -2.59 -7.20
C PRO A 62 3.76 -1.99 -7.18
N THR A 63 4.70 -2.71 -6.56
CA THR A 63 6.10 -2.29 -6.37
C THR A 63 7.11 -3.24 -7.01
N ASP A 64 6.63 -4.20 -7.80
CA ASP A 64 7.48 -5.16 -8.51
C ASP A 64 8.19 -4.50 -9.71
N LYS A 65 9.10 -5.26 -10.34
CA LYS A 65 9.90 -4.75 -11.47
C LYS A 65 9.01 -4.29 -12.63
N ASN A 66 7.92 -5.02 -12.90
CA ASN A 66 6.98 -4.69 -13.97
C ASN A 66 6.28 -3.35 -13.70
N ALA A 67 5.85 -3.12 -12.46
CA ALA A 67 5.24 -1.85 -12.06
C ALA A 67 6.22 -0.67 -12.16
N ILE A 68 7.49 -0.86 -11.79
CA ILE A 68 8.53 0.16 -11.93
C ILE A 68 8.77 0.48 -13.41
N GLU A 69 8.79 -0.52 -14.28
CA GLU A 69 8.93 -0.31 -15.73
C GLU A 69 7.73 0.45 -16.31
N LEU A 70 6.52 0.08 -15.92
CA LEU A 70 5.29 0.77 -16.31
C LEU A 70 5.30 2.23 -15.85
N PHE A 71 5.59 2.47 -14.57
CA PHE A 71 5.73 3.80 -14.00
C PHE A 71 6.72 4.64 -14.80
N ARG A 72 7.89 4.08 -15.11
CA ARG A 72 8.92 4.78 -15.90
C ARG A 72 8.46 5.08 -17.32
N SER A 73 7.66 4.21 -17.94
CA SER A 73 7.08 4.48 -19.27
C SER A 73 6.07 5.61 -19.21
N GLN A 74 5.06 5.48 -18.35
CA GLN A 74 3.99 6.48 -18.22
C GLN A 74 4.54 7.84 -17.76
N TRP A 75 5.56 7.87 -16.91
CA TRP A 75 6.23 9.12 -16.53
C TRP A 75 6.80 9.84 -17.74
N ARG A 76 7.56 9.15 -18.61
CA ARG A 76 8.21 9.75 -19.78
C ARG A 76 7.21 10.27 -20.82
N GLU A 77 5.99 9.73 -20.82
CA GLU A 77 4.92 10.18 -21.71
C GLU A 77 4.27 11.48 -21.23
N GLN A 78 4.31 11.76 -19.93
CA GLN A 78 3.58 12.88 -19.32
C GLN A 78 4.48 13.97 -18.76
N PHE A 79 5.72 13.65 -18.38
CA PHE A 79 6.62 14.52 -17.64
C PHE A 79 8.06 14.41 -18.14
N GLU A 80 8.82 15.48 -17.91
CA GLU A 80 10.26 15.48 -18.16
C GLU A 80 11.01 14.65 -17.10
N VAL A 81 12.14 14.09 -17.49
CA VAL A 81 13.02 13.32 -16.59
C VAL A 81 14.25 14.14 -16.26
N ARG A 82 14.43 14.42 -14.97
CA ARG A 82 15.66 15.02 -14.45
C ARG A 82 16.63 13.95 -13.96
N ARG A 83 17.93 14.27 -13.99
CA ARG A 83 19.02 13.37 -13.57
C ARG A 83 19.32 13.42 -12.07
N ASP A 84 18.70 14.36 -11.35
CA ASP A 84 18.90 14.54 -9.92
C ASP A 84 18.44 13.29 -9.15
N ALA A 85 19.25 12.81 -8.20
CA ALA A 85 18.96 11.59 -7.46
C ALA A 85 17.66 11.68 -6.64
N GLU A 86 17.31 12.89 -6.19
CA GLU A 86 16.08 13.20 -5.44
C GLU A 86 14.83 13.24 -6.33
N HIS A 87 14.99 13.24 -7.66
CA HIS A 87 13.85 13.25 -8.55
C HIS A 87 13.05 11.95 -8.43
N VAL A 88 11.72 12.03 -8.31
CA VAL A 88 10.81 10.89 -8.09
C VAL A 88 11.08 9.75 -9.08
N TYR A 89 11.22 10.09 -10.37
CA TYR A 89 11.60 9.12 -11.40
C TYR A 89 12.86 8.32 -11.05
N GLN A 90 13.92 8.98 -10.57
CA GLN A 90 15.19 8.32 -10.26
C GLN A 90 15.08 7.46 -9.00
N GLN A 91 14.33 7.91 -7.99
CA GLN A 91 14.09 7.15 -6.77
C GLN A 91 13.30 5.87 -7.04
N VAL A 92 12.17 5.97 -7.74
CA VAL A 92 11.33 4.80 -8.10
C VAL A 92 12.11 3.82 -8.98
N SER A 93 12.94 4.33 -9.90
CA SER A 93 13.80 3.48 -10.74
C SER A 93 14.83 2.66 -9.96
N LYS A 94 15.14 3.06 -8.73
CA LYS A 94 16.03 2.36 -7.80
C LYS A 94 15.25 1.60 -6.72
N SER A 95 13.95 1.40 -6.90
CA SER A 95 13.05 0.79 -5.92
C SER A 95 13.02 1.53 -4.57
N SER A 96 13.18 2.85 -4.61
CA SER A 96 13.05 3.75 -3.46
C SER A 96 11.75 4.55 -3.58
N TRP A 97 10.95 4.54 -2.52
CA TRP A 97 9.64 5.17 -2.48
C TRP A 97 9.72 6.50 -1.73
N PRO A 98 9.75 7.66 -2.43
CA PRO A 98 9.82 8.96 -1.76
C PRO A 98 8.55 9.26 -0.97
N ALA A 99 8.65 10.14 0.03
CA ALA A 99 7.48 10.67 0.71
C ALA A 99 6.52 11.35 -0.28
N GLY A 100 5.23 11.03 -0.20
CA GLY A 100 4.20 11.53 -1.11
C GLY A 100 4.12 10.77 -2.44
N ILE A 101 4.81 9.63 -2.60
CA ILE A 101 4.74 8.79 -3.81
C ILE A 101 3.29 8.43 -4.20
N GLU A 102 2.37 8.42 -3.23
CA GLU A 102 0.95 8.14 -3.37
C GLU A 102 0.25 9.11 -4.34
N TYR A 103 0.73 10.36 -4.48
CA TYR A 103 0.18 11.30 -5.47
C TYR A 103 0.44 10.90 -6.91
N TRP A 104 1.40 9.99 -7.15
CA TRP A 104 1.70 9.41 -8.46
C TRP A 104 1.18 7.97 -8.61
N GLN A 105 0.32 7.51 -7.69
CA GLN A 105 -0.33 6.19 -7.76
C GLN A 105 -0.89 5.83 -9.16
N PRO A 106 -1.54 6.74 -9.92
CA PRO A 106 -2.04 6.41 -11.26
C PRO A 106 -0.98 5.90 -12.23
N LEU A 107 0.29 6.32 -12.10
CA LEU A 107 1.37 5.92 -13.01
C LEU A 107 1.79 4.45 -12.82
N PHE A 108 1.40 3.82 -11.72
CA PHE A 108 1.65 2.39 -11.46
C PHE A 108 0.58 1.46 -12.06
N PHE A 109 -0.47 2.01 -12.68
CA PHE A 109 -1.56 1.24 -13.28
C PHE A 109 -1.70 1.58 -14.77
N SER A 110 -1.91 0.57 -15.61
CA SER A 110 -2.10 0.76 -17.06
C SER A 110 -3.50 1.25 -17.42
N GLN A 111 -4.43 1.17 -16.49
CA GLN A 111 -5.80 1.66 -16.61
C GLN A 111 -6.02 2.80 -15.61
N PRO A 112 -6.93 3.74 -15.90
CA PRO A 112 -7.31 4.77 -14.95
C PRO A 112 -7.80 4.16 -13.63
N LEU A 113 -7.46 4.81 -12.52
CA LEU A 113 -7.94 4.39 -11.20
C LEU A 113 -9.49 4.45 -11.17
N PRO A 114 -10.16 3.38 -10.74
CA PRO A 114 -11.60 3.41 -10.58
C PRO A 114 -11.97 4.35 -9.42
N SER A 115 -13.17 4.92 -9.46
CA SER A 115 -13.69 5.68 -8.32
C SER A 115 -13.98 4.74 -7.15
N LEU A 116 -13.92 5.24 -5.91
CA LEU A 116 -14.33 4.50 -4.72
C LEU A 116 -15.72 3.82 -4.85
N PHE A 117 -16.65 4.44 -5.57
CA PHE A 117 -17.99 3.93 -5.79
C PHE A 117 -18.04 2.61 -6.59
N SER A 118 -16.98 2.22 -7.31
CA SER A 118 -16.93 0.94 -8.02
C SER A 118 -16.88 -0.27 -7.08
N TYR A 119 -16.50 -0.06 -5.82
CA TYR A 119 -16.43 -1.10 -4.80
C TYR A 119 -17.76 -1.28 -4.06
N LEU A 120 -18.75 -0.39 -4.27
CA LEU A 120 -20.04 -0.47 -3.59
C LEU A 120 -20.94 -1.54 -4.24
N PRO A 121 -21.57 -2.43 -3.46
CA PRO A 121 -22.61 -3.32 -3.97
C PRO A 121 -23.76 -2.57 -4.63
N ALA A 122 -24.41 -3.19 -5.62
CA ALA A 122 -25.48 -2.55 -6.41
C ALA A 122 -26.69 -2.08 -5.58
N ASN A 123 -26.91 -2.66 -4.40
CA ASN A 123 -27.99 -2.33 -3.47
C ASN A 123 -27.57 -1.37 -2.34
N THR A 124 -26.47 -0.62 -2.51
CA THR A 124 -25.97 0.32 -1.49
C THR A 124 -26.86 1.55 -1.39
N LEU A 125 -27.41 1.79 -0.19
CA LEU A 125 -28.08 3.05 0.14
C LEU A 125 -27.04 4.11 0.55
N LEU A 126 -27.02 5.25 -0.14
CA LEU A 126 -26.17 6.38 0.22
C LEU A 126 -26.95 7.37 1.08
N VAL A 127 -26.45 7.65 2.28
CA VAL A 127 -26.97 8.70 3.17
C VAL A 127 -25.88 9.76 3.32
N ASN A 128 -26.22 11.03 3.09
CA ASN A 128 -25.31 12.14 3.33
C ASN A 128 -25.85 13.04 4.45
N THR A 129 -24.93 13.67 5.17
CA THR A 129 -25.24 14.71 6.16
C THR A 129 -24.43 15.97 5.84
N GLY A 130 -25.04 17.13 6.03
CA GLY A 130 -24.42 18.44 5.77
C GLY A 130 -24.43 18.86 4.29
N HIS A 131 -23.53 19.77 3.92
CA HIS A 131 -23.52 20.42 2.60
C HIS A 131 -22.34 19.94 1.73
N LEU A 132 -22.46 18.74 1.14
CA LEU A 132 -21.42 18.14 0.30
C LEU A 132 -20.94 19.07 -0.83
N GLU A 133 -21.86 19.69 -1.57
CA GLU A 133 -21.49 20.61 -2.66
C GLU A 133 -20.69 21.83 -2.19
N LYS A 134 -21.01 22.36 -0.99
CA LYS A 134 -20.26 23.48 -0.41
C LYS A 134 -18.82 23.05 -0.08
N ARG A 135 -18.65 21.87 0.52
CA ARG A 135 -17.33 21.32 0.85
C ARG A 135 -16.53 20.98 -0.40
N ARG A 136 -17.16 20.39 -1.42
CA ARG A 136 -16.54 20.10 -2.72
C ARG A 136 -16.00 21.38 -3.38
N ARG A 137 -16.81 22.44 -3.44
CA ARG A 137 -16.38 23.73 -4.00
C ARG A 137 -15.23 24.36 -3.21
N ALA A 138 -15.27 24.31 -1.89
CA ALA A 138 -14.20 24.84 -1.04
C ALA A 138 -12.87 24.10 -1.28
N LEU A 139 -12.91 22.77 -1.40
CA LEU A 139 -11.73 21.95 -1.71
C LEU A 139 -11.13 22.32 -3.07
N LEU A 140 -11.96 22.39 -4.12
CA LEU A 140 -11.52 22.72 -5.47
C LEU A 140 -10.94 24.13 -5.59
N ALA A 141 -11.54 25.11 -4.90
CA ALA A 141 -11.01 26.46 -4.84
C ALA A 141 -9.63 26.50 -4.18
N GLY A 142 -9.41 25.70 -3.13
CA GLY A 142 -8.10 25.57 -2.46
C GLY A 142 -7.03 24.96 -3.37
N CYS A 143 -7.37 23.93 -4.15
CA CYS A 143 -6.43 23.32 -5.10
C CYS A 143 -6.04 24.27 -6.25
N GLN A 144 -6.96 25.10 -6.73
CA GLN A 144 -6.68 26.09 -7.78
C GLN A 144 -5.81 27.25 -7.29
N SER A 145 -5.82 27.55 -5.99
CA SER A 145 -4.96 28.60 -5.41
C SER A 145 -3.54 28.14 -5.06
N ALA A 146 -3.26 26.83 -5.15
CA ALA A 146 -1.96 26.23 -4.82
C ALA A 146 -1.11 25.89 -6.07
N LEU A 147 -1.62 26.19 -7.26
CA LEU A 147 -0.95 26.10 -8.56
C LEU A 147 -0.67 27.51 -9.09
#